data_AF-A0A914G841-F1
#
_entry.id   AF-A0A914G841-F1
#
_cell.length_a   1.000
_cell.length_b   1.000
_cell.length_c   1.000
_cell.angle_alpha   90.00
_cell.angle_beta   90.00
_cell.angle_gamma   90.00
#
_symmetry.space_group_name_H-M   'P 1'
#
loop_
_entity.id
_entity.type
_entity.pdbx_description
1 polymer ?
#
loop_
_entity_poly.entity_id
_entity_poly.type
_entity_poly.pdbx_seq_one_letter_code
_entity_poly.pdbx_strand_id
1 'polypeptide(L)'
;MTFSLLSAATMVILWFFSSLNPFDIFKYPAMAHGDTNLPEGILLGMCNPLLDIQATVGKDFLEKHGLKENDAILAEDKHLPMFEELVEGYEVEYIPGGAAQNVLRTFQWIINKPNRSSYFGAIGNDEYGNKLREKATKAGVDVHYQV
;
A
#
# COMPACT_ATOMS: atom_id res chain seq x y z
N MET A 1 -0.54 -0.68 -18.22
CA MET A 1 0.16 0.28 -17.35
C MET A 1 -0.58 0.22 -16.01
N THR A 2 0.10 -0.11 -14.93
CA THR A 2 -0.55 -0.37 -13.63
C THR A 2 -0.43 0.87 -12.75
N PHE A 3 -1.54 1.29 -12.13
CA PHE A 3 -1.73 2.55 -11.41
C PHE A 3 -2.12 2.24 -9.98
N SER A 4 -1.49 2.85 -8.97
CA SER A 4 -1.86 2.70 -7.55
C SER A 4 -2.33 4.05 -6.98
N LEU A 5 -3.51 4.13 -6.38
CA LEU A 5 -4.07 5.32 -5.73
C LEU A 5 -4.06 5.16 -4.21
N LEU A 6 -3.30 5.97 -3.48
CA LEU A 6 -3.25 5.92 -2.01
C LEU A 6 -4.43 6.68 -1.39
N SER A 7 -5.12 6.04 -0.45
CA SER A 7 -6.21 6.61 0.35
C SER A 7 -5.88 6.52 1.85
N ALA A 8 -5.49 7.66 2.44
CA ALA A 8 -6.05 8.21 3.69
C ALA A 8 -5.47 9.62 3.90
N ALA A 9 -6.35 10.62 4.03
CA ALA A 9 -6.04 12.03 4.27
C ALA A 9 -4.90 12.63 3.41
N THR A 10 -5.28 13.21 2.27
CA THR A 10 -4.53 14.21 1.48
C THR A 10 -3.35 13.79 0.59
N MET A 11 -2.96 12.52 0.44
CA MET A 11 -1.83 12.15 -0.45
C MET A 11 -2.12 10.99 -1.41
N VAL A 12 -2.04 11.24 -2.72
CA VAL A 12 -2.25 10.28 -3.82
C VAL A 12 -0.93 9.94 -4.51
N ILE A 13 -0.24 8.92 -4.04
CA ILE A 13 1.02 8.51 -4.65
C ILE A 13 0.76 7.50 -5.78
N LEU A 14 0.77 7.98 -7.03
CA LEU A 14 0.67 7.12 -8.21
C LEU A 14 2.01 6.42 -8.48
N TRP A 15 2.19 5.21 -7.93
CA TRP A 15 3.34 4.37 -8.30
C TRP A 15 3.08 3.68 -9.64
N PHE A 16 3.91 4.00 -10.64
CA PHE A 16 3.95 3.30 -11.92
C PHE A 16 5.14 2.35 -11.98
N PHE A 17 4.87 1.13 -12.44
CA PHE A 17 5.91 0.13 -12.63
C PHE A 17 5.99 -0.30 -14.09
N SER A 18 7.17 -0.16 -14.68
CA SER A 18 7.47 -0.66 -16.02
C SER A 18 7.57 -2.18 -16.00
N SER A 19 6.56 -2.89 -16.51
CA SER A 19 6.47 -4.36 -16.70
C SER A 19 6.77 -5.28 -15.50
N LEU A 20 7.33 -4.77 -14.41
CA LEU A 20 7.72 -5.46 -13.19
C LEU A 20 7.09 -4.70 -12.03
N ASN A 21 5.93 -5.17 -11.56
CA ASN A 21 5.34 -4.64 -10.34
C ASN A 21 6.28 -5.04 -9.18
N PRO A 22 6.92 -4.12 -8.43
CA PRO A 22 7.80 -4.46 -7.32
C PRO A 22 7.03 -5.06 -6.16
N PHE A 23 5.69 -5.00 -6.15
CA PHE A 23 4.90 -5.84 -5.25
C PHE A 23 4.86 -7.31 -5.69
N ASP A 24 5.21 -7.64 -6.95
CA ASP A 24 5.42 -9.03 -7.38
C ASP A 24 6.61 -9.67 -6.65
N ILE A 25 7.51 -8.89 -6.05
CA ILE A 25 8.59 -9.45 -5.23
C ILE A 25 8.02 -10.31 -4.08
N PHE A 26 6.86 -9.90 -3.56
CA PHE A 26 6.14 -10.63 -2.51
C PHE A 26 5.47 -11.93 -3.01
N LYS A 27 5.39 -12.15 -4.33
CA LYS A 27 4.93 -13.42 -4.93
C LYS A 27 6.02 -14.50 -4.92
N TYR A 28 7.28 -14.10 -4.80
CA TYR A 28 8.41 -15.04 -4.71
C TYR A 28 8.70 -15.38 -3.24
N PRO A 29 9.13 -16.62 -2.95
CA PRO A 29 9.51 -17.00 -1.60
C PRO A 29 10.75 -16.21 -1.17
N ALA A 30 10.76 -15.76 0.08
CA ALA A 30 11.87 -15.02 0.64
C ALA A 30 13.13 -15.89 0.78
N MET A 31 14.28 -15.33 0.42
CA MET A 31 15.58 -15.99 0.53
C MET A 31 16.27 -15.58 1.83
N ALA A 32 15.74 -16.02 2.98
CA ALA A 32 16.41 -15.81 4.25
C ALA A 32 17.60 -16.78 4.39
N HIS A 33 18.83 -16.25 4.32
CA HIS A 33 20.06 -16.95 4.72
C HIS A 33 20.54 -16.38 6.07
N GLY A 34 20.38 -17.15 7.15
CA GLY A 34 20.79 -16.76 8.51
C GLY A 34 19.82 -17.20 9.61
N ASP A 35 20.18 -17.00 10.88
CA ASP A 35 19.28 -17.25 12.01
C ASP A 35 18.18 -16.18 12.05
N THR A 36 16.96 -16.55 11.67
CA THR A 36 15.79 -15.67 11.65
C THR A 36 15.05 -15.66 12.99
N ASN A 37 15.66 -16.14 14.08
CA ASN A 37 15.02 -16.18 15.39
C ASN A 37 15.10 -14.82 16.11
N LEU A 38 14.54 -13.80 15.46
CA LEU A 38 14.38 -12.47 16.03
C LEU A 38 13.23 -12.46 17.06
N PRO A 39 13.29 -11.62 18.12
CA PRO A 39 12.14 -11.35 18.99
C PRO A 39 10.97 -10.72 18.23
N GLU A 40 9.76 -10.89 18.75
CA GLU A 40 8.60 -10.15 18.24
C GLU A 40 8.72 -8.66 18.53
N GLY A 41 8.19 -7.83 17.62
CA GLY A 41 8.23 -6.37 17.74
C GLY A 41 9.64 -5.75 17.74
N ILE A 42 10.65 -6.48 17.23
CA ILE A 42 12.05 -6.00 17.23
C ILE A 42 12.23 -4.72 16.40
N LEU A 43 11.37 -4.49 15.41
CA LEU A 43 11.39 -3.31 14.56
C LEU A 43 10.06 -2.56 14.65
N LEU A 44 10.08 -1.32 15.14
CA LEU A 44 8.90 -0.46 15.18
C LEU A 44 8.94 0.57 14.06
N GLY A 45 7.84 0.73 13.33
CA GLY A 45 7.62 1.84 12.41
C GLY A 45 6.37 2.63 12.79
N MET A 46 6.38 3.93 12.51
CA MET A 46 5.20 4.78 12.68
C MET A 46 5.13 5.78 11.53
N CYS A 47 3.99 5.85 10.86
CA CYS A 47 3.74 6.82 9.78
C CYS A 47 2.24 6.90 9.47
N ASN A 48 1.91 7.47 8.32
CA ASN A 48 0.56 7.47 7.77
C ASN A 48 0.31 6.12 7.08
N PRO A 49 -0.57 5.26 7.61
CA PRO A 49 -1.00 4.06 6.92
C PRO A 49 -1.94 4.48 5.80
N LEU A 50 -1.67 4.00 4.58
CA LEU A 50 -2.44 4.37 3.39
C LEU A 50 -2.91 3.08 2.72
N LEU A 51 -4.13 3.07 2.18
CA LEU A 51 -4.59 1.95 1.35
C LEU A 51 -4.36 2.31 -0.12
N ASP A 52 -3.48 1.57 -0.78
CA ASP A 52 -3.24 1.64 -2.22
C ASP A 52 -4.40 0.94 -2.94
N ILE A 53 -5.05 1.62 -3.87
CA ILE A 53 -6.06 1.09 -4.79
C ILE A 53 -5.41 1.00 -6.17
N GLN A 54 -5.02 -0.21 -6.57
CA GLN A 54 -4.24 -0.43 -7.76
C GLN A 54 -5.07 -0.97 -8.94
N ALA A 55 -5.08 -0.31 -10.09
CA ALA A 55 -5.79 -0.75 -11.31
C ALA A 55 -4.93 -0.57 -12.56
N THR A 56 -5.25 -1.28 -13.64
CA THR A 56 -4.68 -0.99 -14.96
C THR A 56 -5.62 -0.09 -15.74
N VAL A 57 -5.23 1.17 -16.01
CA VAL A 57 -6.06 2.12 -16.76
C VAL A 57 -5.43 2.55 -18.10
N GLY A 58 -6.23 3.20 -18.93
CA GLY A 58 -5.79 3.79 -20.20
C GLY A 58 -5.24 5.22 -20.04
N LYS A 59 -4.63 5.75 -21.11
CA LYS A 59 -4.13 7.15 -21.11
C LYS A 59 -5.25 8.18 -21.05
N ASP A 60 -6.40 7.84 -21.61
CA ASP A 60 -7.64 8.63 -21.57
C ASP A 60 -8.10 8.92 -20.14
N PHE A 61 -7.96 7.94 -19.23
CA PHE A 61 -8.24 8.15 -17.80
C PHE A 61 -7.31 9.19 -17.19
N LEU A 62 -6.03 9.20 -17.55
CA LEU A 62 -5.06 10.17 -17.04
C LEU A 62 -5.36 11.58 -17.52
N GLU A 63 -5.62 11.72 -18.82
CA GLU A 63 -5.96 13.01 -19.42
C GLU A 63 -7.23 13.59 -18.79
N LYS A 64 -8.26 12.74 -18.57
CA LYS A 64 -9.52 13.12 -17.93
C LYS A 64 -9.31 13.74 -16.54
N HIS A 65 -8.40 13.16 -15.75
CA HIS A 65 -8.13 13.59 -14.38
C HIS A 65 -6.92 14.53 -14.25
N GLY A 66 -6.37 15.01 -15.38
CA GLY A 66 -5.24 15.95 -15.40
C GLY A 66 -3.94 15.38 -14.84
N LEU A 67 -3.77 14.06 -14.91
CA LEU A 67 -2.63 13.34 -14.37
C LEU A 67 -1.53 13.18 -15.42
N LYS A 68 -0.27 13.31 -15.01
CA LYS A 68 0.88 12.99 -15.85
C LYS A 68 1.32 11.55 -15.64
N GLU A 69 1.90 10.94 -16.68
CA GLU A 69 2.56 9.65 -16.54
C GLU A 69 3.70 9.76 -15.51
N ASN A 70 3.77 8.83 -14.56
CA ASN A 70 4.78 8.76 -13.49
C ASN A 70 4.78 9.94 -12.49
N ASP A 71 3.65 10.64 -12.33
CA ASP A 71 3.52 11.71 -11.32
C ASP A 71 3.21 11.15 -9.92
N ALA A 72 3.43 11.95 -8.88
CA ALA A 72 2.97 11.66 -7.52
C ALA A 72 2.47 12.96 -6.88
N ILE A 73 1.15 13.03 -6.65
CA ILE A 73 0.48 14.29 -6.31
C ILE A 73 -0.36 14.16 -5.05
N LEU A 74 -0.66 15.28 -4.39
CA LEU A 74 -1.70 15.28 -3.37
C LEU A 74 -3.06 15.31 -4.06
N ALA A 75 -4.04 14.56 -3.54
CA ALA A 75 -5.42 14.71 -4.01
C ALA A 75 -5.87 16.15 -3.76
N GLU A 76 -6.48 16.74 -4.78
CA GLU A 76 -7.26 17.96 -4.68
C GLU A 76 -8.73 17.55 -4.83
N ASP A 77 -9.67 18.44 -4.53
CA ASP A 77 -11.11 18.12 -4.62
C ASP A 77 -11.53 17.61 -6.01
N LYS A 78 -10.85 18.09 -7.07
CA LYS A 78 -11.06 17.63 -8.45
C LYS A 78 -10.71 16.15 -8.68
N HIS A 79 -9.85 15.57 -7.84
CA HIS A 79 -9.42 14.18 -7.93
C HIS A 79 -10.33 13.22 -7.14
N LEU A 80 -11.27 13.71 -6.32
CA LEU A 80 -12.13 12.85 -5.49
C LEU A 80 -13.03 11.91 -6.32
N PRO A 81 -13.68 12.34 -7.42
CA PRO A 81 -14.52 11.45 -8.23
C PRO A 81 -13.74 10.31 -8.90
N MET A 82 -12.42 10.47 -9.05
CA MET A 82 -11.55 9.48 -9.67
C MET A 82 -11.52 8.15 -8.90
N PHE A 83 -11.60 8.19 -7.56
CA PHE A 83 -11.52 6.97 -6.75
C PHE A 83 -12.75 6.08 -6.94
N GLU A 84 -13.95 6.68 -6.98
CA GLU A 84 -15.20 5.96 -7.24
C GLU A 84 -15.19 5.38 -8.66
N GLU A 85 -14.81 6.17 -9.66
CA GLU A 85 -14.69 5.71 -11.06
C GLU A 85 -13.70 4.54 -11.19
N LEU A 86 -12.59 4.58 -10.45
CA LEU A 86 -11.59 3.52 -10.50
C LEU A 86 -12.11 2.22 -9.87
N VAL A 87 -12.79 2.30 -8.72
CA VAL A 87 -13.34 1.13 -8.02
C VAL A 87 -14.52 0.50 -8.75
N GLU A 88 -15.35 1.29 -9.42
CA GLU A 88 -16.52 0.80 -10.17
C GLU A 88 -16.17 0.32 -11.58
N GLY A 89 -15.21 0.99 -12.24
CA GLY A 89 -14.91 0.79 -13.66
C GLY A 89 -13.76 -0.16 -13.96
N TYR A 90 -12.94 -0.50 -12.98
CA TYR A 90 -11.71 -1.27 -13.19
C TYR A 90 -11.57 -2.43 -12.21
N GLU A 91 -10.78 -3.43 -12.61
CA GLU A 91 -10.30 -4.45 -11.68
C GLU A 91 -9.26 -3.82 -10.75
N VAL A 92 -9.63 -3.68 -9.47
CA VAL A 92 -8.79 -3.05 -8.45
C VAL A 92 -8.16 -4.07 -7.49
N GLU A 93 -6.90 -3.88 -7.19
CA GLU A 93 -6.16 -4.57 -6.14
C GLU A 93 -5.92 -3.62 -4.96
N TYR A 94 -6.37 -4.02 -3.77
CA TYR A 94 -6.10 -3.28 -2.55
C TYR A 94 -4.80 -3.75 -1.88
N ILE A 95 -3.87 -2.81 -1.71
CA ILE A 95 -2.52 -3.07 -1.22
C ILE A 95 -2.25 -2.18 0.03
N PRO A 96 -1.66 -2.71 1.11
CA PRO A 96 -1.41 -1.94 2.32
C PRO A 96 -0.19 -1.03 2.17
N GLY A 97 -0.38 0.24 1.81
CA GLY A 97 0.68 1.22 1.55
C GLY A 97 1.11 2.10 2.71
N GLY A 98 1.80 3.19 2.36
CA GLY A 98 2.50 4.09 3.29
C GLY A 98 3.98 3.74 3.42
N ALA A 99 4.84 4.76 3.45
CA ALA A 99 6.29 4.58 3.29
C ALA A 99 6.91 3.62 4.32
N ALA A 100 6.72 3.89 5.62
CA ALA A 100 7.24 3.02 6.67
C ALA A 100 6.56 1.63 6.65
N GLN A 101 5.28 1.57 6.31
CA GLN A 101 4.55 0.30 6.25
C GLN A 101 5.07 -0.60 5.14
N ASN A 102 5.40 -0.03 3.98
CA ASN A 102 6.05 -0.75 2.88
C ASN A 102 7.42 -1.32 3.30
N VAL A 103 8.23 -0.54 4.03
CA VAL A 103 9.52 -1.03 4.57
C VAL A 103 9.30 -2.21 5.52
N LEU A 104 8.35 -2.10 6.46
CA LEU A 104 8.07 -3.17 7.41
C LEU A 104 7.52 -4.43 6.74
N ARG A 105 6.65 -4.28 5.74
CA ARG A 105 6.17 -5.41 4.93
C ARG A 105 7.31 -6.11 4.19
N THR A 106 8.23 -5.35 3.59
CA THR A 106 9.43 -5.90 2.94
C THR A 106 10.31 -6.62 3.95
N PHE A 107 10.51 -6.05 5.14
CA PHE A 107 11.24 -6.71 6.22
C PHE A 107 10.58 -8.03 6.63
N GLN A 108 9.26 -8.04 6.85
CA GLN A 108 8.50 -9.26 7.20
C GLN A 108 8.58 -10.33 6.13
N TRP A 109 8.54 -9.92 4.85
CA TRP A 109 8.73 -10.83 3.74
C TRP A 109 10.13 -11.42 3.76
N ILE A 110 11.20 -10.61 3.81
CA ILE A 110 12.60 -11.07 3.81
C ILE A 110 12.87 -12.09 4.92
N ILE A 111 12.44 -11.82 6.14
CA ILE A 111 12.69 -12.72 7.29
C ILE A 111 11.75 -13.93 7.31
N ASN A 112 10.65 -13.88 6.55
CA ASN A 112 9.61 -14.91 6.45
C ASN A 112 9.05 -15.40 7.80
N LYS A 113 8.86 -14.47 8.75
CA LYS A 113 8.25 -14.73 10.06
C LYS A 113 7.34 -13.56 10.46
N PRO A 114 6.09 -13.82 10.86
CA PRO A 114 5.18 -12.75 11.27
C PRO A 114 5.62 -12.08 12.57
N ASN A 115 5.06 -10.90 12.85
CA ASN A 115 5.17 -10.13 14.07
C ASN A 115 6.58 -9.72 14.51
N ARG A 116 7.58 -9.72 13.61
CA ARG A 116 8.92 -9.18 13.95
C ARG A 116 8.98 -7.67 13.81
N SER A 117 8.03 -7.09 13.09
CA SER A 117 7.81 -5.66 13.07
C SER A 117 6.44 -5.28 13.58
N SER A 118 6.39 -4.16 14.32
CA SER A 118 5.15 -3.52 14.74
C SER A 118 4.99 -2.18 14.03
N TYR A 119 3.76 -1.80 13.72
CA TYR A 119 3.46 -0.56 13.01
C TYR A 119 2.35 0.24 13.69
N PHE A 120 2.62 1.53 13.95
CA PHE A 120 1.64 2.47 14.48
C PHE A 120 1.22 3.51 13.42
N GLY A 121 -0.05 3.90 13.46
CA GLY A 121 -0.62 4.89 12.55
C GLY A 121 -2.08 5.19 12.88
N ALA A 122 -2.72 6.08 12.11
CA ALA A 122 -4.14 6.38 12.26
C ALA A 122 -4.89 6.02 10.96
N ILE A 123 -6.02 5.35 11.10
CA ILE A 123 -6.92 4.99 9.99
C ILE A 123 -8.33 5.53 10.26
N GLY A 124 -9.15 5.62 9.21
CA GLY A 124 -10.58 5.89 9.37
C GLY A 124 -11.34 4.70 9.97
N ASN A 125 -12.46 5.00 10.63
CA ASN A 125 -13.44 3.99 11.05
C ASN A 125 -14.37 3.61 9.88
N ASP A 126 -13.79 3.03 8.84
CA ASP A 126 -14.46 2.69 7.59
C ASP A 126 -13.97 1.35 7.02
N GLU A 127 -14.58 0.95 5.89
CA GLU A 127 -14.21 -0.31 5.23
C GLU A 127 -12.77 -0.33 4.71
N TYR A 128 -12.21 0.83 4.34
CA TYR A 128 -10.85 0.94 3.81
C TYR A 128 -9.83 0.78 4.93
N GLY A 129 -10.08 1.39 6.08
CA GLY A 129 -9.29 1.16 7.30
C GLY A 129 -9.30 -0.31 7.72
N ASN A 130 -10.46 -0.98 7.65
CA ASN A 130 -10.58 -2.41 7.94
C ASN A 130 -9.80 -3.28 6.93
N LYS A 131 -9.94 -3.00 5.62
CA LYS A 131 -9.15 -3.68 4.57
C LYS A 131 -7.65 -3.48 4.75
N LEU A 132 -7.22 -2.27 5.11
CA LEU A 132 -5.82 -1.93 5.37
C LEU A 132 -5.25 -2.76 6.53
N ARG A 133 -5.98 -2.81 7.65
CA ARG A 133 -5.62 -3.65 8.82
C ARG A 133 -5.51 -5.12 8.44
N GLU A 134 -6.50 -5.65 7.76
CA GLU A 134 -6.51 -7.07 7.35
C GLU A 134 -5.31 -7.39 6.46
N LYS A 135 -5.06 -6.57 5.43
CA LYS A 135 -3.98 -6.79 4.47
C LYS A 135 -2.59 -6.64 5.09
N ALA A 136 -2.38 -5.63 5.94
CA ALA A 136 -1.10 -5.43 6.62
C ALA A 136 -0.80 -6.58 7.62
N THR A 137 -1.82 -7.04 8.34
CA THR A 137 -1.72 -8.21 9.24
C THR A 137 -1.42 -9.48 8.45
N LYS A 138 -2.07 -9.68 7.29
CA LYS A 138 -1.78 -10.80 6.37
C LYS A 138 -0.35 -10.76 5.81
N ALA A 139 0.23 -9.58 5.65
CA ALA A 139 1.64 -9.41 5.30
C ALA A 139 2.60 -9.66 6.48
N GLY A 140 2.05 -10.04 7.65
CA GLY A 140 2.80 -10.42 8.84
C GLY A 140 3.22 -9.25 9.72
N VAL A 141 2.81 -8.01 9.44
CA VAL A 141 3.13 -6.85 10.27
C VAL A 141 2.18 -6.79 11.46
N ASP A 142 2.70 -6.57 12.66
CA ASP A 142 1.90 -6.37 13.87
C ASP A 142 1.39 -4.92 13.92
N VAL A 143 0.19 -4.69 13.38
CA VAL A 143 -0.36 -3.33 13.22
C VAL A 143 -1.21 -2.90 14.42
N HIS A 144 -0.95 -1.71 14.94
CA HIS A 144 -1.76 -1.05 15.96
C HIS A 144 -2.17 0.33 15.46
N TYR A 145 -3.35 0.42 14.88
CA TYR A 145 -3.88 1.68 14.37
C TYR A 145 -4.80 2.35 15.38
N GLN A 146 -4.62 3.66 15.54
CA GLN A 146 -5.64 4.54 16.10
C GLN A 146 -6.81 4.63 15.10
N VAL A 147 -8.04 4.56 15.62
CA VAL A 147 -9.31 4.70 14.89
C VAL A 147 -10.04 5.91 15.42
#